data_AF-A0A8T6L9T3-F1
#
_entry.id   AF-A0A8T6L9T3-F1
#
_cell.length_a   1.000
_cell.length_b   1.000
_cell.length_c   1.000
_cell.angle_alpha   90.00
_cell.angle_beta   90.00
_cell.angle_gamma   90.00
#
_symmetry.space_group_name_H-M   'P 1'
#
loop_
_entity.id
_entity.type
_entity.pdbx_description
1 polymer ?
#
loop_
_entity_poly.entity_id
_entity_poly.type
_entity_poly.pdbx_seq_one_letter_code
_entity_poly.pdbx_strand_id
1 'polypeptide(L)'
;MSYAGTRLINDADSHLMELPDFLTAHAEPDIRDELVPMLDALTGIFDATAYAGRRGHSPSRRAELAALGENLTRGPKWHDALGAFSGDERSQALNLLGFQRQVIFSSFCARPIFTAPTAQLRYGAARAHNR
;
A
#
# COMPACT_ATOMS: atom_id res chain seq x y z
N MET A 1 -1.62 14.80 22.46
CA MET A 1 -2.98 14.22 22.33
C MET A 1 -2.92 13.28 21.12
N SER A 2 -4.02 12.83 20.51
CA SER A 2 -3.92 12.27 19.14
C SER A 2 -3.96 13.41 18.14
N TYR A 3 -3.57 13.17 16.88
CA TYR A 3 -3.72 14.17 15.82
C TYR A 3 -5.17 14.66 15.71
N ALA A 4 -6.16 13.77 15.86
CA ALA A 4 -7.58 14.13 15.82
C ALA A 4 -8.04 14.96 17.04
N GLY A 5 -7.40 14.81 18.20
CA GLY A 5 -7.85 15.47 19.44
C GLY A 5 -9.28 15.08 19.78
N THR A 6 -10.20 16.05 19.83
CA THR A 6 -11.64 15.82 20.10
C THR A 6 -12.49 15.63 18.85
N ARG A 7 -11.89 15.68 17.64
CA ARG A 7 -12.63 15.58 16.38
C ARG A 7 -12.90 14.13 16.02
N LEU A 8 -14.09 13.88 15.45
CA LEU A 8 -14.40 12.65 14.76
C LEU A 8 -13.89 12.76 13.31
N ILE A 9 -12.87 11.98 12.94
CA ILE A 9 -12.30 12.01 11.58
C ILE A 9 -12.52 10.67 10.89
N ASN A 10 -13.12 10.71 9.70
CA ASN A 10 -13.12 9.62 8.73
C ASN A 10 -12.33 10.10 7.52
N ASP A 11 -11.29 9.36 7.15
CA ASP A 11 -10.41 9.70 6.05
C ASP A 11 -11.02 9.23 4.71
N ALA A 12 -11.32 10.17 3.82
CA ALA A 12 -11.96 9.85 2.55
C ALA A 12 -10.93 9.50 1.45
N ASP A 13 -9.63 9.69 1.70
CA ASP A 13 -8.60 9.50 0.69
C ASP A 13 -7.27 9.08 1.34
N SER A 14 -7.05 7.77 1.38
CA SER A 14 -5.79 7.18 1.85
C SER A 14 -5.29 6.17 0.83
N HIS A 15 -3.99 5.89 0.88
CA HIS A 15 -3.32 5.03 -0.08
C HIS A 15 -2.46 3.97 0.61
N LEU A 16 -2.39 2.77 0.04
CA LEU A 16 -1.40 1.75 0.41
C LEU A 16 -0.24 1.77 -0.57
N MET A 17 0.94 1.42 -0.09
CA MET A 17 2.14 1.24 -0.89
C MET A 17 2.24 -0.23 -1.26
N GLU A 18 1.63 -0.64 -2.37
CA GLU A 18 1.66 -2.04 -2.79
C GLU A 18 3.10 -2.54 -2.97
N LEU A 19 3.33 -3.82 -2.67
CA LEU A 19 4.63 -4.45 -2.86
C LEU A 19 4.87 -4.77 -4.34
N PRO A 20 6.15 -4.91 -4.77
CA PRO A 20 6.48 -5.10 -6.19
C PRO A 20 5.76 -6.28 -6.85
N ASP A 21 5.53 -7.35 -6.08
CA ASP A 21 4.92 -8.59 -6.53
C ASP A 21 3.40 -8.63 -6.31
N PHE A 22 2.76 -7.57 -5.81
CA PHE A 22 1.35 -7.63 -5.39
C PHE A 22 0.42 -8.14 -6.50
N LEU A 23 0.50 -7.57 -7.71
CA LEU A 23 -0.33 -8.02 -8.82
C LEU A 23 0.03 -9.44 -9.28
N THR A 24 1.31 -9.76 -9.41
CA THR A 24 1.75 -11.06 -9.94
C THR A 24 1.51 -12.19 -8.96
N ALA A 25 1.60 -11.93 -7.65
CA ALA A 25 1.29 -12.88 -6.58
C ALA A 25 -0.20 -13.29 -6.57
N HIS A 26 -1.09 -12.42 -7.04
CA HIS A 26 -2.54 -12.64 -7.05
C HIS A 26 -3.14 -12.92 -8.43
N ALA A 27 -2.34 -12.76 -9.50
CA ALA A 27 -2.78 -13.03 -10.87
C ALA A 27 -2.83 -14.53 -11.19
N GLU A 28 -3.82 -14.90 -12.00
CA GLU A 28 -3.87 -16.20 -12.68
C GLU A 28 -2.63 -16.36 -13.60
N PRO A 29 -2.15 -17.59 -13.86
CA PRO A 29 -0.88 -17.79 -14.57
C PRO A 29 -0.78 -17.10 -15.94
N ASP A 30 -1.84 -17.17 -16.75
CA ASP A 30 -1.93 -16.54 -18.07
C ASP A 30 -1.82 -15.01 -17.99
N ILE A 31 -2.54 -14.41 -17.03
CA ILE A 31 -2.49 -12.96 -16.77
C ILE A 31 -1.13 -12.55 -16.22
N ARG A 32 -0.53 -13.36 -15.35
CA ARG A 32 0.76 -13.09 -14.71
C ARG A 32 1.88 -13.01 -15.72
N ASP A 33 1.93 -13.96 -16.65
CA ASP A 33 2.95 -14.02 -17.70
C ASP A 33 2.91 -12.77 -18.61
N GLU A 34 1.71 -12.23 -18.86
CA GLU A 34 1.53 -10.98 -19.60
C GLU A 34 1.82 -9.72 -18.75
N LEU A 35 1.62 -9.76 -17.43
CA LEU A 35 1.85 -8.63 -16.53
C LEU A 35 3.34 -8.33 -16.30
N VAL A 36 4.19 -9.34 -16.18
CA VAL A 36 5.61 -9.17 -15.83
C VAL A 36 6.33 -8.19 -16.78
N PRO A 37 6.29 -8.35 -18.11
CA PRO A 37 6.96 -7.42 -19.02
C PRO A 37 6.42 -5.99 -18.92
N MET A 38 5.13 -5.85 -18.59
CA MET A 38 4.47 -4.56 -18.48
C MET A 38 4.87 -3.83 -17.19
N LEU A 39 5.02 -4.55 -16.08
CA LEU A 39 5.47 -3.98 -14.81
C LEU A 39 6.94 -3.56 -14.87
N ASP A 40 7.80 -4.37 -15.49
CA ASP A 40 9.21 -4.04 -15.68
C ASP A 40 9.40 -2.73 -16.48
N ALA A 41 8.57 -2.51 -17.51
CA ALA A 41 8.58 -1.28 -18.31
C ALA A 41 8.11 -0.02 -17.55
N LEU A 42 7.48 -0.18 -16.38
CA LEU A 42 7.01 0.92 -15.52
C LEU A 42 7.98 1.25 -14.39
N THR A 43 9.09 0.51 -14.26
CA THR A 43 10.11 0.76 -13.23
C THR A 43 10.86 2.05 -13.51
N GLY A 44 10.84 2.97 -12.53
CA GLY A 44 11.54 4.26 -12.67
C GLY A 44 11.27 5.28 -11.56
N ILE A 45 10.27 5.06 -10.71
CA ILE A 45 9.85 6.08 -9.72
C ILE A 45 10.29 5.71 -8.28
N PHE A 46 10.38 4.42 -7.92
CA PHE A 46 10.75 3.98 -6.56
C PHE A 46 11.18 2.50 -6.53
N ASP A 47 12.18 2.15 -5.71
CA ASP A 47 12.65 0.77 -5.52
C ASP A 47 12.06 0.15 -4.25
N ALA A 48 10.94 -0.56 -4.39
CA ALA A 48 10.30 -1.29 -3.29
C ALA A 48 10.85 -2.72 -3.10
N THR A 49 11.90 -3.13 -3.82
CA THR A 49 12.46 -4.50 -3.71
C THR A 49 12.93 -4.83 -2.30
N ALA A 50 13.41 -3.82 -1.54
CA ALA A 50 13.79 -3.98 -0.14
C ALA A 50 12.63 -4.46 0.77
N TYR A 51 11.37 -4.31 0.34
CA TYR A 51 10.17 -4.72 1.08
C TYR A 51 9.52 -5.98 0.51
N ALA A 52 10.07 -6.56 -0.57
CA ALA A 52 9.53 -7.77 -1.17
C ALA A 52 9.39 -8.91 -0.14
N GLY A 53 8.25 -9.59 -0.15
CA GLY A 53 7.92 -10.68 0.78
C GLY A 53 7.69 -10.26 2.24
N ARG A 54 7.77 -8.97 2.59
CA ARG A 54 7.51 -8.51 3.96
C ARG A 54 6.01 -8.39 4.22
N ARG A 55 5.59 -8.69 5.45
CA ARG A 55 4.21 -8.49 5.94
C ARG A 55 4.04 -7.24 6.80
N GLY A 56 5.15 -6.56 7.10
CA GLY A 56 5.24 -5.36 7.93
C GLY A 56 6.70 -5.01 8.18
N HIS A 57 6.93 -3.98 8.98
CA HIS A 57 8.23 -3.61 9.49
C HIS A 57 8.72 -4.62 10.54
N SER A 58 10.04 -4.63 10.80
CA SER A 58 10.58 -5.40 11.92
C SER A 58 9.97 -4.92 13.25
N PRO A 59 9.90 -5.78 14.29
CA PRO A 59 9.31 -5.39 15.57
C PRO A 59 9.95 -4.12 16.18
N SER A 60 11.28 -3.97 16.09
CA SER A 60 11.99 -2.77 16.55
C SER A 60 11.59 -1.54 15.76
N ARG A 61 11.58 -1.63 14.42
CA ARG A 61 11.20 -0.51 13.55
C ARG A 61 9.75 -0.11 13.75
N ARG A 62 8.84 -1.08 13.90
CA ARG A 62 7.43 -0.82 14.21
C ARG A 62 7.28 -0.07 15.53
N ALA A 63 8.05 -0.44 16.55
CA ALA A 63 8.04 0.26 17.84
C ALA A 63 8.57 1.70 17.72
N GLU A 64 9.67 1.92 16.98
CA GLU A 64 10.19 3.26 16.68
C GLU A 64 9.14 4.15 15.98
N LEU A 65 8.49 3.61 14.95
CA LEU A 65 7.47 4.33 14.20
C LEU A 65 6.24 4.63 15.07
N ALA A 66 5.82 3.69 15.91
CA ALA A 66 4.71 3.88 16.84
C ALA A 66 5.01 4.96 17.90
N ALA A 67 6.27 5.10 18.32
CA ALA A 67 6.70 6.12 19.27
C ALA A 67 6.57 7.56 18.73
N LEU A 68 6.39 7.74 17.41
CA LEU A 68 6.07 9.04 16.83
C LEU A 68 4.70 9.58 17.31
N GLY A 69 3.77 8.71 17.71
CA GLY A 69 2.47 9.10 18.26
C GLY A 69 1.69 10.02 17.33
N GLU A 70 1.28 11.20 17.83
CA GLU A 70 0.56 12.21 17.03
C GLU A 70 1.39 12.84 15.91
N ASN A 71 2.73 12.70 15.97
CA ASN A 71 3.64 13.20 14.94
C ASN A 71 3.85 12.22 13.80
N LEU A 72 3.12 11.10 13.75
CA LEU A 72 3.24 10.08 12.71
C LEU A 72 3.16 10.67 11.29
N THR A 73 2.33 11.70 11.06
CA THR A 73 2.19 12.38 9.75
C THR A 73 3.45 13.11 9.30
N ARG A 74 4.35 13.46 10.23
CA ARG A 74 5.66 14.09 9.99
C ARG A 74 6.80 13.07 9.88
N GLY A 75 6.50 11.78 10.07
CA GLY A 75 7.46 10.70 10.01
C GLY A 75 7.91 10.33 8.59
N PRO A 76 8.57 9.16 8.44
CA PRO A 76 8.98 8.62 7.16
C PRO A 76 7.82 8.51 6.16
N LYS A 77 8.16 8.47 4.87
CA LYS A 77 7.20 8.41 3.76
C LYS A 77 7.29 7.07 3.04
N TRP A 78 6.34 6.82 2.14
CA TRP A 78 6.30 5.61 1.32
C TRP A 78 6.28 4.36 2.19
N HIS A 79 6.91 3.27 1.76
CA HIS A 79 6.94 1.99 2.47
C HIS A 79 7.52 2.10 3.89
N ASP A 80 8.36 3.09 4.20
CA ASP A 80 8.91 3.29 5.55
C ASP A 80 7.90 3.84 6.57
N ALA A 81 6.73 4.31 6.12
CA ALA A 81 5.70 4.81 7.01
C ALA A 81 4.94 3.65 7.68
N LEU A 82 4.57 3.82 8.95
CA LEU A 82 3.78 2.83 9.69
C LEU A 82 2.46 2.55 8.96
N GLY A 83 2.19 1.28 8.64
CA GLY A 83 0.94 0.91 7.98
C GLY A 83 0.87 1.27 6.49
N ALA A 84 2.00 1.59 5.87
CA ALA A 84 2.07 1.84 4.42
C ALA A 84 1.68 0.60 3.61
N PHE A 85 2.08 -0.60 4.04
CA PHE A 85 1.87 -1.85 3.30
C PHE A 85 1.38 -3.01 4.18
N SER A 86 1.03 -2.76 5.45
CA SER A 86 0.60 -3.76 6.42
C SER A 86 -0.71 -3.35 7.11
N GLY A 87 -1.71 -4.22 7.07
CA GLY A 87 -3.04 -3.96 7.67
C GLY A 87 -3.02 -3.82 9.19
N ASP A 88 -2.21 -4.63 9.88
CA ASP A 88 -2.07 -4.58 11.34
C ASP A 88 -1.42 -3.27 11.78
N GLU A 89 -0.36 -2.85 11.09
CA GLU A 89 0.30 -1.58 11.36
C GLU A 89 -0.58 -0.39 10.97
N ARG A 90 -1.37 -0.51 9.89
CA ARG A 90 -2.33 0.52 9.49
C ARG A 90 -3.39 0.74 10.57
N SER A 91 -3.92 -0.32 11.15
CA SER A 91 -4.87 -0.24 12.26
C SER A 91 -4.25 0.47 13.46
N GLN A 92 -2.98 0.20 13.75
CA GLN A 92 -2.23 0.91 14.79
C GLN A 92 -2.04 2.40 14.46
N ALA A 93 -1.68 2.74 13.22
CA ALA A 93 -1.52 4.12 12.77
C ALA A 93 -2.83 4.92 12.91
N LEU A 94 -3.97 4.35 12.51
CA LEU A 94 -5.29 4.98 12.68
C LEU A 94 -5.60 5.26 14.15
N ASN A 95 -5.34 4.30 15.04
CA ASN A 95 -5.53 4.48 16.48
C ASN A 95 -4.66 5.61 17.06
N LEU A 96 -3.38 5.69 16.66
CA LEU A 96 -2.46 6.75 17.10
C LEU A 96 -2.90 8.14 16.62
N LEU A 97 -3.38 8.23 15.38
CA LEU A 97 -3.89 9.47 14.80
C LEU A 97 -5.29 9.85 15.32
N GLY A 98 -6.04 8.88 15.84
CA GLY A 98 -7.43 9.07 16.29
C GLY A 98 -8.45 9.07 15.15
N PHE A 99 -8.13 8.40 14.03
CA PHE A 99 -9.04 8.28 12.89
C PHE A 99 -9.97 7.08 13.08
N GLN A 100 -11.23 7.24 12.68
CA GLN A 100 -12.26 6.21 12.87
C GLN A 100 -12.28 5.19 11.75
N ARG A 101 -12.23 5.68 10.51
CA ARG A 101 -12.33 4.88 9.29
C ARG A 101 -11.54 5.57 8.19
N GLN A 102 -11.18 4.81 7.18
CA GLN A 102 -10.55 5.34 5.98
C GLN A 102 -11.08 4.62 4.73
N VAL A 103 -11.11 5.32 3.61
CA VAL A 103 -11.17 4.73 2.27
C VAL A 103 -9.75 4.56 1.77
N ILE A 104 -9.43 3.40 1.20
CA ILE A 104 -8.08 3.06 0.75
C ILE A 104 -8.08 2.88 -0.77
N PHE A 105 -7.20 3.60 -1.45
CA PHE A 105 -6.96 3.53 -2.87
C PHE A 105 -5.61 2.89 -3.19
N SER A 106 -5.52 2.37 -4.42
CA SER A 106 -4.27 1.87 -4.99
C SER A 106 -3.29 3.00 -5.25
N SER A 107 -2.00 2.78 -5.02
CA SER A 107 -0.95 3.75 -5.41
C SER A 107 -0.31 3.34 -6.72
N PHE A 108 0.19 2.11 -6.80
CA PHE A 108 1.04 1.68 -7.91
C PHE A 108 0.31 0.81 -8.91
N CYS A 109 -0.70 0.05 -8.48
CA CYS A 109 -1.36 -0.93 -9.34
C CYS A 109 -2.41 -0.31 -10.26
N ALA A 110 -3.02 0.82 -9.88
CA ALA A 110 -4.07 1.48 -10.66
C ALA A 110 -3.64 1.77 -12.11
N ARG A 111 -2.48 2.40 -12.31
CA ARG A 111 -1.99 2.75 -13.65
C ARG A 111 -1.83 1.50 -14.54
N PRO A 112 -1.07 0.46 -14.14
CA PRO A 112 -1.02 -0.81 -14.87
C PRO A 112 -2.40 -1.35 -15.25
N ILE A 113 -3.34 -1.39 -14.30
CA ILE A 113 -4.69 -1.89 -14.54
C ILE A 113 -5.43 -1.07 -15.59
N PHE A 114 -5.35 0.27 -15.55
CA PHE A 114 -6.07 1.11 -16.51
C PHE A 114 -5.40 1.21 -17.88
N THR A 115 -4.07 1.07 -17.96
CA THR A 115 -3.30 1.18 -19.21
C THR A 115 -3.02 -0.15 -19.90
N ALA A 116 -3.42 -1.29 -19.32
CA ALA A 116 -3.20 -2.58 -19.95
C ALA A 116 -3.89 -2.66 -21.34
N PRO A 117 -3.21 -3.21 -22.37
CA PRO A 117 -3.59 -3.06 -23.77
C PRO A 117 -4.85 -3.82 -24.16
N THR A 118 -5.15 -4.93 -23.47
CA THR A 118 -6.31 -5.79 -23.78
C THR A 118 -7.34 -5.73 -22.65
N ALA A 119 -8.62 -5.94 -22.99
CA ALA A 119 -9.66 -6.06 -21.96
C ALA A 119 -9.37 -7.24 -21.02
N GLN A 120 -8.89 -8.35 -21.57
CA GLN A 120 -8.51 -9.54 -20.79
C GLN A 120 -7.46 -9.21 -19.72
N LEU A 121 -6.38 -8.52 -20.10
CA LEU A 121 -5.33 -8.15 -19.15
C LEU A 121 -5.81 -7.13 -18.12
N ARG A 122 -6.63 -6.13 -18.53
CA ARG A 122 -7.24 -5.15 -17.61
C ARG A 122 -8.10 -5.83 -16.54
N TYR A 123 -9.01 -6.70 -16.94
CA TYR A 123 -9.88 -7.41 -16.00
C TYR A 123 -9.11 -8.45 -15.18
N GLY A 124 -8.11 -9.11 -15.77
CA GLY A 124 -7.20 -10.01 -15.06
C GLY A 124 -6.43 -9.31 -13.94
N ALA A 125 -5.81 -8.17 -14.25
CA ALA A 125 -5.08 -7.36 -13.29
C ALA A 125 -5.99 -6.77 -12.21
N ALA A 126 -7.18 -6.29 -12.57
CA ALA A 126 -8.17 -5.80 -11.61
C ALA A 126 -8.65 -6.91 -10.65
N ARG A 127 -8.85 -8.14 -11.16
CA ARG A 127 -9.17 -9.30 -10.31
C ARG A 127 -8.02 -9.65 -9.37
N ALA A 128 -6.78 -9.62 -9.87
CA ALA A 128 -5.59 -9.84 -9.04
C ALA A 128 -5.50 -8.82 -7.90
N HIS A 129 -5.71 -7.54 -8.20
CA HIS A 129 -5.67 -6.48 -7.20
C HIS A 129 -6.72 -6.62 -6.08
N ASN A 130 -7.86 -7.24 -6.37
CA ASN A 130 -8.98 -7.36 -5.44
C ASN A 130 -8.98 -8.69 -4.65
N ARG A 131 -7.86 -9.44 -4.66
CA ARG A 131 -7.65 -10.65 -3.87
C ARG A 131 -6.66 -10.39 -2.74
#